data_AF-A0A8J6L4D5-F1
#
_entry.id   AF-A0A8J6L4D5-F1
#
_cell.length_a   1.000
_cell.length_b   1.000
_cell.length_c   1.000
_cell.angle_alpha   90.00
_cell.angle_beta   90.00
_cell.angle_gamma   90.00
#
_symmetry.space_group_name_H-M   'P 1'
#
loop_
_entity.id
_entity.type
_entity.pdbx_description
1 polymer ?
#
loop_
_entity_poly.entity_id
_entity_poly.type
_entity_poly.pdbx_seq_one_letter_code
_entity_poly.pdbx_strand_id
1 'polypeptide(L)'
;MAERAINQKKAQFLSNIAPVSATLDEIVRDKLECGKFPLTKTGWVKVVAMLVCLAALALFLAQTWDVCLDKPDWYDILFPVCVGLNFVVELLLYMIFSCGATVKYPGKWVKADIILNFIFSLIGIIGSVVTIATTVKCTENVSFHKIPGPLGVAGGGLSVVGCAAIFLMYRYVEDEEDSQPPRLSRPIPTVPSIRHQPPPERSQHNSSIFDISLDPNYNVGSVVTFTELPSYDSEYRVVTNMITNKRNFKVDRIDKIANPYLIKAYELKREQKRLQHADAFVEERLLFHGTKRANVDAICKMNFDWRRCKAHEYGKGVSFSPNSTYSSNYSDPGLDNKVMLVAKVLVANSCIGNKFMELPPDGYDTSQKGEDGVVIVKYEDSEFYPAYKISYHVLDENFGKGNRYKSRGRRII
;
A
#
# COMPACT_ATOMS: atom_id res chain seq x y z
N MET A 1 5.48 -28.45 29.62
CA MET A 1 4.22 -28.57 28.84
C MET A 1 3.45 -27.25 28.74
N ALA A 2 3.27 -26.50 29.83
CA ALA A 2 2.54 -25.22 29.82
C ALA A 2 3.16 -24.14 28.92
N GLU A 3 4.49 -24.06 28.85
CA GLU A 3 5.20 -23.06 28.04
C GLU A 3 5.03 -23.28 26.52
N ARG A 4 4.94 -24.55 26.09
CA ARG A 4 4.58 -24.89 24.69
C ARG A 4 3.15 -24.49 24.38
N ALA A 5 2.21 -24.68 25.31
CA ALA A 5 0.81 -24.27 25.14
C ALA A 5 0.64 -22.74 25.11
N ILE A 6 1.44 -22.00 25.87
CA ILE A 6 1.47 -20.53 25.88
C ILE A 6 2.08 -20.00 24.57
N ASN A 7 3.15 -20.61 24.08
CA ASN A 7 3.77 -20.21 22.81
C ASN A 7 2.90 -20.58 21.61
N GLN A 8 2.17 -21.70 21.67
CA GLN A 8 1.22 -22.08 20.64
C GLN A 8 -0.02 -21.16 20.65
N LYS A 9 -0.53 -20.76 21.83
CA LYS A 9 -1.59 -19.76 21.95
C LYS A 9 -1.14 -18.35 21.54
N LYS A 10 0.10 -17.96 21.82
CA LYS A 10 0.69 -16.69 21.34
C LYS A 10 0.87 -16.70 19.82
N ALA A 11 1.38 -17.78 19.24
CA ALA A 11 1.50 -17.91 17.79
C ALA A 11 0.13 -17.88 17.10
N GLN A 12 -0.87 -18.53 17.69
CA GLN A 12 -2.25 -18.58 17.21
C GLN A 12 -3.02 -17.26 17.43
N PHE A 13 -2.60 -16.45 18.42
CA PHE A 13 -3.11 -15.10 18.66
C PHE A 13 -2.46 -14.08 17.72
N LEU A 14 -1.15 -14.19 17.48
CA LEU A 14 -0.41 -13.35 16.52
C LEU A 14 -0.86 -13.62 15.08
N SER A 15 -1.18 -14.87 14.72
CA SER A 15 -1.77 -15.19 13.40
C SER A 15 -3.18 -14.63 13.21
N ASN A 16 -3.89 -14.30 14.30
CA ASN A 16 -5.24 -13.75 14.26
C ASN A 16 -5.28 -12.20 14.30
N ILE A 17 -4.16 -11.54 14.61
CA ILE A 17 -4.07 -10.07 14.73
C ILE A 17 -3.30 -9.44 13.57
N ALA A 18 -2.49 -10.21 12.86
CA ALA A 18 -1.66 -9.70 11.77
C ALA A 18 -2.25 -9.92 10.37
N PRO A 19 -3.40 -9.28 10.02
CA PRO A 19 -3.59 -8.95 8.61
C PRO A 19 -4.15 -7.52 8.45
N VAL A 20 -3.52 -6.48 8.99
CA VAL A 20 -3.93 -5.09 8.64
C VAL A 20 -2.81 -4.03 8.66
N SER A 21 -1.56 -4.33 9.02
CA SER A 21 -0.54 -3.25 9.09
C SER A 21 0.89 -3.65 8.80
N ALA A 22 1.12 -4.70 8.03
CA ALA A 22 2.43 -4.83 7.43
C ALA A 22 2.47 -3.82 6.29
N THR A 23 3.21 -2.72 6.48
CA THR A 23 3.52 -1.80 5.38
C THR A 23 4.05 -2.62 4.20
N LEU A 24 3.76 -2.26 2.95
CA LEU A 24 4.17 -2.99 1.75
C LEU A 24 5.64 -3.51 1.81
N ASP A 25 6.52 -2.71 2.40
CA ASP A 25 7.92 -3.03 2.67
C ASP A 25 8.15 -4.11 3.73
N GLU A 26 7.30 -4.24 4.76
CA GLU A 26 7.37 -5.27 5.81
C GLU A 26 6.93 -6.66 5.33
N ILE A 27 5.89 -6.76 4.50
CA ILE A 27 5.47 -8.04 3.89
C ILE A 27 6.53 -8.53 2.90
N VAL A 28 7.04 -7.61 2.07
CA VAL A 28 8.12 -7.91 1.14
C VAL A 28 9.41 -8.25 1.91
N ARG A 29 9.70 -7.58 3.04
CA ARG A 29 10.82 -7.94 3.92
C ARG A 29 10.68 -9.35 4.49
N ASP A 30 9.50 -9.76 4.98
CA ASP A 30 9.31 -11.11 5.53
C ASP A 30 9.59 -12.19 4.47
N LYS A 31 9.17 -11.99 3.21
CA LYS A 31 9.47 -12.92 2.11
C LYS A 31 10.93 -12.85 1.62
N LEU A 32 11.63 -11.75 1.91
CA LEU A 32 13.04 -11.50 1.54
C LEU A 32 14.00 -11.73 2.71
N GLU A 33 13.53 -12.20 3.86
CA GLU A 33 14.44 -12.60 4.94
C GLU A 33 15.36 -13.73 4.47
N CYS A 34 16.54 -13.76 5.09
CA CYS A 34 17.58 -14.74 4.77
C CYS A 34 17.01 -16.16 4.74
N GLY A 35 17.21 -16.85 3.62
CA GLY A 35 16.77 -18.23 3.40
C GLY A 35 15.29 -18.43 3.03
N LYS A 36 14.44 -17.41 3.09
CA LYS A 36 13.01 -17.55 2.73
C LYS A 36 12.74 -17.40 1.22
N PHE A 37 13.55 -16.61 0.52
CA PHE A 37 13.38 -16.38 -0.92
C PHE A 37 13.38 -17.69 -1.77
N PRO A 38 14.31 -18.66 -1.55
CA PRO A 38 14.29 -19.96 -2.22
C PRO A 38 13.02 -20.79 -2.02
N LEU A 39 12.29 -20.58 -0.93
CA LEU A 39 11.06 -21.30 -0.61
C LEU A 39 9.83 -20.70 -1.31
N THR A 40 9.97 -19.52 -1.92
CA THR A 40 8.88 -18.86 -2.64
C THR A 40 8.67 -19.48 -4.02
N LYS A 41 7.44 -19.42 -4.53
CA LYS A 41 7.12 -19.82 -5.92
C LYS A 41 8.03 -19.10 -6.93
N THR A 42 8.31 -17.82 -6.67
CA THR A 42 9.18 -16.98 -7.49
C THR A 42 10.64 -17.44 -7.46
N GLY A 43 11.14 -17.85 -6.30
CA GLY A 43 12.46 -18.45 -6.16
C GLY A 43 12.60 -19.72 -7.01
N TRP A 44 11.59 -20.60 -6.98
CA TRP A 44 11.57 -21.81 -7.81
C TRP A 44 11.57 -21.52 -9.31
N VAL A 45 10.81 -20.51 -9.77
CA VAL A 45 10.83 -20.10 -11.19
C VAL A 45 12.24 -19.72 -11.63
N LYS A 46 12.98 -18.97 -10.79
CA LYS A 46 14.37 -18.62 -11.07
C LYS A 46 15.30 -19.83 -11.09
N VAL A 47 15.14 -20.76 -10.15
CA VAL A 47 15.94 -21.99 -10.12
C VAL A 47 15.74 -22.81 -11.40
N VAL A 48 14.49 -22.96 -11.86
CA VAL A 48 14.19 -23.67 -13.10
C VAL A 48 14.82 -22.95 -14.30
N ALA A 49 14.70 -21.63 -14.40
CA ALA A 49 15.33 -20.85 -15.46
C ALA A 49 16.86 -21.03 -15.50
N MET A 50 17.52 -20.93 -14.33
CA MET A 50 18.96 -21.14 -14.20
C MET A 50 19.39 -22.56 -14.59
N LEU A 51 18.62 -23.59 -14.24
CA LEU A 51 18.90 -24.99 -14.63
C LEU A 51 18.80 -25.19 -16.14
N VAL A 52 17.81 -24.57 -16.80
CA VAL A 52 17.65 -24.64 -18.25
C VAL A 52 18.80 -23.91 -18.96
N CYS A 53 19.17 -22.71 -18.50
CA CYS A 53 20.33 -21.97 -19.00
C CYS A 53 21.64 -22.77 -18.82
N LEU A 54 21.84 -23.37 -17.65
CA LEU A 54 23.02 -24.19 -17.36
C LEU A 54 23.09 -25.44 -18.25
N ALA A 55 21.97 -26.11 -18.47
CA ALA A 55 21.88 -27.26 -19.37
C ALA A 55 22.17 -26.86 -20.82
N ALA A 56 21.64 -25.71 -21.28
CA ALA A 56 21.92 -25.18 -22.61
C ALA A 56 23.41 -24.88 -22.80
N LEU A 57 24.03 -24.24 -21.80
CA LEU A 57 25.46 -23.94 -21.80
C LEU A 57 26.32 -25.20 -21.79
N ALA A 58 25.99 -26.18 -20.92
CA ALA A 58 26.72 -27.44 -20.83
C ALA A 58 26.64 -28.24 -22.14
N LEU A 59 25.46 -28.31 -22.76
CA LEU A 59 25.28 -28.98 -24.05
C LEU A 59 26.05 -28.28 -25.17
N PHE A 60 26.09 -26.94 -25.19
CA PHE A 60 26.86 -26.19 -26.18
C PHE A 60 28.37 -26.44 -26.04
N LEU A 61 28.88 -26.42 -24.81
CA LEU A 61 30.31 -26.60 -24.51
C LEU A 61 30.77 -28.05 -24.68
N ALA A 62 29.87 -29.03 -24.54
CA ALA A 62 30.17 -30.45 -24.74
C ALA A 62 30.30 -30.84 -26.22
N GLN A 63 30.10 -29.91 -27.15
CA GLN A 63 30.01 -30.14 -28.58
C GLN A 63 31.17 -29.50 -29.34
N THR A 64 31.62 -30.15 -30.41
CA THR A 64 32.58 -29.58 -31.38
C THR A 64 31.85 -28.96 -32.55
N TRP A 65 32.17 -27.71 -32.88
CA TRP A 65 31.41 -26.92 -33.86
C TRP A 65 32.04 -26.88 -35.25
N ASP A 66 33.09 -27.68 -35.50
CA ASP A 66 33.83 -27.74 -36.77
C ASP A 66 33.00 -28.31 -37.94
N VAL A 67 31.86 -28.95 -37.64
CA VAL A 67 30.92 -29.54 -38.62
C VAL A 67 29.97 -28.51 -39.25
N CYS A 68 30.01 -27.26 -38.80
CA CYS A 68 29.16 -26.18 -39.28
C CYS A 68 29.90 -25.31 -40.30
N LEU A 69 29.40 -25.28 -41.54
CA LEU A 69 29.99 -24.53 -42.65
C LEU A 69 29.84 -23.01 -42.44
N ASP A 70 30.87 -22.25 -42.83
CA ASP A 70 30.90 -20.77 -42.81
C ASP A 70 30.58 -20.14 -41.44
N LYS A 71 30.95 -20.79 -40.32
CA LYS A 71 30.78 -20.20 -38.99
C LYS A 71 31.78 -19.05 -38.77
N PRO A 72 31.36 -17.88 -38.26
CA PRO A 72 32.27 -16.82 -37.87
C PRO A 72 33.19 -17.23 -36.71
N ASP A 73 34.41 -16.69 -36.64
CA ASP A 73 35.39 -17.01 -35.58
C ASP A 73 34.87 -16.73 -34.15
N TRP A 74 34.00 -15.72 -34.00
CA TRP A 74 33.41 -15.35 -32.71
C TRP A 74 32.27 -16.27 -32.27
N TYR A 75 31.79 -17.16 -33.14
CA TYR A 75 30.58 -17.97 -32.90
C TYR A 75 30.68 -18.83 -31.65
N ASP A 76 31.82 -19.49 -31.45
CA ASP A 76 32.07 -20.39 -30.32
C ASP A 76 32.09 -19.64 -28.98
N ILE A 77 32.27 -18.32 -29.02
CA ILE A 77 32.33 -17.43 -27.86
C ILE A 77 30.97 -16.77 -27.60
N LEU A 78 30.21 -16.44 -28.66
CA LEU A 78 28.96 -15.67 -28.53
C LEU A 78 27.97 -16.36 -27.60
N PHE A 79 27.64 -17.62 -27.85
CA PHE A 79 26.62 -18.31 -27.08
C PHE A 79 27.03 -18.51 -25.60
N PRO A 80 28.26 -18.98 -25.28
CA PRO A 80 28.72 -19.05 -23.91
C PRO A 80 28.76 -17.71 -23.19
N VAL A 81 29.11 -16.62 -23.87
CA VAL A 81 29.10 -15.29 -23.27
C VAL A 81 27.68 -14.80 -23.03
N CYS A 82 26.78 -14.87 -24.00
CA CYS A 82 25.41 -14.39 -23.85
C CYS A 82 24.62 -15.19 -22.80
N VAL A 83 24.59 -16.52 -22.90
CA VAL A 83 23.84 -17.39 -21.99
C VAL A 83 24.55 -17.53 -20.64
N GLY A 84 25.89 -17.58 -20.64
CA GLY A 84 26.69 -17.64 -19.42
C GLY A 84 26.59 -16.36 -18.58
N LEU A 85 26.65 -15.17 -19.19
CA LEU A 85 26.43 -13.91 -18.46
C LEU A 85 25.02 -13.84 -17.88
N ASN A 86 24.00 -14.29 -18.61
CA ASN A 86 22.65 -14.37 -18.08
C ASN A 86 22.57 -15.27 -16.84
N PHE A 87 23.12 -16.49 -16.93
CA PHE A 87 23.18 -17.41 -15.80
C PHE A 87 23.93 -16.82 -14.59
N VAL A 88 25.09 -16.20 -14.80
CA VAL A 88 25.89 -15.62 -13.72
C VAL A 88 25.16 -14.48 -13.03
N VAL A 89 24.54 -13.57 -13.79
CA VAL A 89 23.78 -12.45 -13.24
C VAL A 89 22.58 -12.95 -12.42
N GLU A 90 21.83 -13.92 -12.96
CA GLU A 90 20.72 -14.55 -12.26
C GLU A 90 21.17 -15.23 -10.95
N LEU A 91 22.27 -15.98 -10.99
CA LEU A 91 22.82 -16.67 -9.83
C LEU A 91 23.26 -15.67 -8.76
N LEU A 92 23.99 -14.62 -9.13
CA LEU A 92 24.45 -13.60 -8.19
C LEU A 92 23.27 -12.88 -7.52
N LEU A 93 22.27 -12.47 -8.31
CA LEU A 93 21.08 -11.82 -7.78
C LEU A 93 20.28 -12.80 -6.91
N TYR A 94 20.10 -14.05 -7.34
CA TYR A 94 19.45 -15.07 -6.53
C TYR A 94 20.13 -15.28 -5.18
N MET A 95 21.47 -15.28 -5.14
CA MET A 95 22.24 -15.37 -3.90
C MET A 95 22.06 -14.13 -3.03
N ILE A 96 22.06 -12.92 -3.60
CA ILE A 96 21.82 -11.66 -2.88
C ILE A 96 20.45 -11.68 -2.19
N PHE A 97 19.41 -12.13 -2.90
CA PHE A 97 18.06 -12.31 -2.35
C PHE A 97 18.01 -13.42 -1.29
N SER A 98 18.74 -14.52 -1.49
CA SER A 98 18.79 -15.65 -0.55
C SER A 98 19.51 -15.32 0.75
N CYS A 99 20.53 -14.46 0.72
CA CYS A 99 21.29 -14.04 1.90
C CYS A 99 20.58 -12.94 2.72
N GLY A 100 19.41 -12.45 2.28
CA GLY A 100 18.66 -11.40 2.98
C GLY A 100 19.32 -10.01 2.92
N ALA A 101 20.31 -9.79 2.04
CA ALA A 101 20.96 -8.50 1.85
C ALA A 101 19.99 -7.42 1.28
N THR A 102 18.84 -7.86 0.77
CA THR A 102 17.80 -7.02 0.17
C THR A 102 16.82 -6.44 1.19
N VAL A 103 16.79 -6.95 2.42
CA VAL A 103 15.84 -6.56 3.49
C VAL A 103 15.93 -5.07 3.84
N LYS A 104 17.11 -4.46 3.76
CA LYS A 104 17.33 -3.05 4.13
C LYS A 104 16.69 -2.08 3.12
N TYR A 105 16.64 -2.44 1.84
CA TYR A 105 16.10 -1.60 0.76
C TYR A 105 15.40 -2.45 -0.32
N PRO A 106 14.28 -3.12 0.00
CA PRO A 106 13.69 -4.14 -0.86
C PRO A 106 13.29 -3.60 -2.23
N GLY A 107 12.64 -2.44 -2.30
CA GLY A 107 12.21 -1.83 -3.56
C GLY A 107 13.36 -1.48 -4.52
N LYS A 108 14.54 -1.08 -4.02
CA LYS A 108 15.71 -0.81 -4.88
C LYS A 108 16.27 -2.09 -5.49
N TRP A 109 16.38 -3.15 -4.69
CA TRP A 109 16.89 -4.44 -5.13
C TRP A 109 15.94 -5.17 -6.07
N VAL A 110 14.63 -5.11 -5.81
CA VAL A 110 13.60 -5.66 -6.71
C VAL A 110 13.65 -4.97 -8.08
N LYS A 111 13.75 -3.63 -8.12
CA LYS A 111 13.89 -2.88 -9.38
C LYS A 111 15.18 -3.24 -10.12
N ALA A 112 16.30 -3.31 -9.40
CA ALA A 112 17.58 -3.70 -9.98
C ALA A 112 17.53 -5.11 -10.57
N ASP A 113 16.93 -6.05 -9.85
CA ASP A 113 16.77 -7.45 -10.29
C ASP A 113 15.93 -7.56 -11.57
N ILE A 114 14.80 -6.87 -11.63
CA ILE A 114 13.95 -6.85 -12.83
C ILE A 114 14.73 -6.30 -14.03
N ILE A 115 15.43 -5.17 -13.86
CA ILE A 115 16.14 -4.50 -14.95
C ILE A 115 17.31 -5.37 -15.45
N LEU A 116 18.17 -5.84 -14.54
CA LEU A 116 19.34 -6.65 -14.90
C LEU A 116 18.92 -7.97 -15.55
N ASN A 117 18.04 -8.74 -14.92
CA ASN A 117 17.65 -10.04 -15.47
C ASN A 117 16.92 -9.87 -16.81
N PHE A 118 16.09 -8.84 -17.00
CA PHE A 118 15.44 -8.59 -18.28
C PHE A 118 16.45 -8.30 -19.40
N ILE A 119 17.44 -7.43 -19.16
CA ILE A 119 18.45 -7.08 -20.15
C ILE A 119 19.30 -8.30 -20.53
N PHE A 120 19.83 -9.01 -19.54
CA PHE A 120 20.70 -10.16 -19.79
C PHE A 120 19.93 -11.35 -20.39
N SER A 121 18.66 -11.53 -20.05
CA SER A 121 17.80 -12.53 -20.68
C SER A 121 17.58 -12.22 -22.16
N LEU A 122 17.37 -10.95 -22.51
CA LEU A 122 17.20 -10.55 -23.90
C LEU A 122 18.48 -10.78 -24.71
N ILE A 123 19.65 -10.45 -24.14
CA ILE A 123 20.96 -10.76 -24.74
C ILE A 123 21.14 -12.27 -24.92
N GLY A 124 20.77 -13.07 -23.91
CA GLY A 124 20.79 -14.53 -23.96
C GLY A 124 19.90 -15.10 -25.07
N ILE A 125 18.68 -14.59 -25.22
CA ILE A 125 17.73 -14.98 -26.29
C ILE A 125 18.31 -14.63 -27.66
N ILE A 126 18.85 -13.42 -27.84
CA ILE A 126 19.45 -13.00 -29.11
C ILE A 126 20.62 -13.93 -29.48
N GLY A 127 21.54 -14.17 -28.54
CA GLY A 127 22.65 -15.12 -28.74
C GLY A 127 22.15 -16.52 -29.11
N SER A 128 21.09 -16.98 -28.46
CA SER A 128 20.46 -18.27 -28.71
C SER A 128 19.79 -18.37 -30.09
N VAL A 129 19.15 -17.28 -30.56
CA VAL A 129 18.56 -17.21 -31.91
C VAL A 129 19.65 -17.23 -32.99
N VAL A 130 20.76 -16.51 -32.76
CA VAL A 130 21.92 -16.56 -33.67
C VAL A 130 22.48 -17.98 -33.73
N THR A 131 22.58 -18.67 -32.61
CA THR A 131 22.95 -20.10 -32.56
C THR A 131 22.01 -20.98 -33.36
N ILE A 132 20.69 -20.81 -33.23
CA ILE A 132 19.71 -21.56 -34.04
C ILE A 132 19.96 -21.31 -35.54
N ALA A 133 20.09 -20.05 -35.95
CA ALA A 133 20.28 -19.69 -37.34
C ALA A 133 21.56 -20.30 -37.95
N THR A 134 22.65 -20.36 -37.18
CA THR A 134 23.90 -20.99 -37.60
C THR A 134 23.78 -22.51 -37.63
N THR A 135 23.09 -23.13 -36.67
CA THR A 135 22.94 -24.61 -36.60
C THR A 135 22.19 -25.21 -37.79
N VAL A 136 21.32 -24.43 -38.46
CA VAL A 136 20.61 -24.85 -39.68
C VAL A 136 21.57 -25.13 -40.84
N LYS A 137 22.76 -24.54 -40.82
CA LYS A 137 23.79 -24.69 -41.87
C LYS A 137 24.78 -25.84 -41.63
N CYS A 138 24.64 -26.58 -40.53
CA CYS A 138 25.55 -27.70 -40.23
C CYS A 138 25.16 -28.97 -40.99
N THR A 139 26.13 -29.64 -41.60
CA THR A 139 25.94 -30.86 -42.40
C THR A 139 25.61 -32.08 -41.52
N GLU A 140 24.54 -32.78 -41.90
CA GLU A 140 23.88 -34.00 -41.38
C GLU A 140 24.17 -34.55 -39.95
N ASN A 141 23.05 -34.81 -39.25
CA ASN A 141 22.87 -35.83 -38.20
C ASN A 141 23.68 -35.73 -36.91
N VAL A 142 23.66 -34.58 -36.27
CA VAL A 142 23.75 -34.54 -34.81
C VAL A 142 22.56 -33.76 -34.28
N SER A 143 21.48 -34.46 -33.96
CA SER A 143 20.29 -33.88 -33.31
C SER A 143 20.66 -33.02 -32.09
N PHE A 144 21.79 -33.34 -31.43
CA PHE A 144 22.31 -32.60 -30.29
C PHE A 144 22.76 -31.16 -30.63
N HIS A 145 23.26 -30.84 -31.82
CA HIS A 145 23.66 -29.46 -32.17
C HIS A 145 22.48 -28.50 -32.28
N LYS A 146 21.27 -29.04 -32.51
CA LYS A 146 20.04 -28.24 -32.61
C LYS A 146 19.39 -27.96 -31.26
N ILE A 147 19.88 -28.54 -30.16
CA ILE A 147 19.27 -28.43 -28.83
C ILE A 147 19.71 -27.16 -28.06
N PRO A 148 20.99 -26.76 -28.04
CA PRO A 148 21.45 -25.65 -27.19
C PRO A 148 20.72 -24.33 -27.46
N GLY A 149 20.55 -23.96 -28.73
CA GLY A 149 19.90 -22.71 -29.12
C GLY A 149 18.45 -22.61 -28.60
N PRO A 150 17.55 -23.54 -28.94
CA PRO A 150 16.18 -23.54 -28.42
C PRO A 150 16.11 -23.61 -26.90
N LEU A 151 17.03 -24.35 -26.27
CA LEU A 151 17.09 -24.46 -24.81
C LEU A 151 17.53 -23.13 -24.16
N GLY A 152 18.45 -22.39 -24.80
CA GLY A 152 18.84 -21.04 -24.39
C GLY A 152 17.71 -20.01 -24.55
N VAL A 153 16.91 -20.10 -25.63
CA VAL A 153 15.69 -19.28 -25.77
C VAL A 153 14.68 -19.61 -24.68
N ALA A 154 14.46 -20.90 -24.39
CA ALA A 154 13.56 -21.33 -23.33
C ALA A 154 14.03 -20.85 -21.95
N GLY A 155 15.33 -20.94 -21.66
CA GLY A 155 15.95 -20.44 -20.44
C GLY A 155 15.73 -18.94 -20.28
N GLY A 156 16.13 -18.13 -21.27
CA GLY A 156 15.92 -16.67 -21.24
C GLY A 156 14.44 -16.28 -21.18
N GLY A 157 13.55 -17.02 -21.84
CA GLY A 157 12.10 -16.83 -21.73
C GLY A 157 11.57 -17.07 -20.32
N LEU A 158 11.99 -18.15 -19.67
CA LEU A 158 11.66 -18.45 -18.28
C LEU A 158 12.21 -17.38 -17.32
N SER A 159 13.38 -16.83 -17.61
CA SER A 159 13.97 -15.72 -16.85
C SER A 159 13.15 -14.44 -16.95
N VAL A 160 12.65 -14.10 -18.14
CA VAL A 160 11.71 -12.97 -18.34
C VAL A 160 10.40 -13.21 -17.57
N VAL A 161 9.88 -14.44 -17.60
CA VAL A 161 8.71 -14.83 -16.76
C VAL A 161 9.05 -14.70 -15.27
N GLY A 162 10.27 -15.03 -14.86
CA GLY A 162 10.78 -14.81 -13.51
C GLY A 162 10.79 -13.33 -13.11
N CYS A 163 11.18 -12.42 -14.02
CA CYS A 163 11.07 -10.97 -13.80
C CYS A 163 9.62 -10.54 -13.60
N ALA A 164 8.70 -11.04 -14.43
CA ALA A 164 7.27 -10.78 -14.26
C ALA A 164 6.73 -11.37 -12.94
N ALA A 165 7.18 -12.55 -12.54
CA ALA A 165 6.80 -13.17 -11.27
C ALA A 165 7.34 -12.40 -10.06
N ILE A 166 8.54 -11.80 -10.13
CA ILE A 166 9.05 -10.89 -9.09
C ILE A 166 8.24 -9.59 -9.08
N PHE A 167 7.95 -9.03 -10.25
CA PHE A 167 7.13 -7.84 -10.36
C PHE A 167 5.73 -8.06 -9.78
N LEU A 168 5.10 -9.20 -10.07
CA LEU A 168 3.82 -9.61 -9.49
C LEU A 168 3.97 -9.98 -8.01
N MET A 169 5.04 -10.62 -7.57
CA MET A 169 5.27 -10.85 -6.13
C MET A 169 5.40 -9.53 -5.36
N TYR A 170 5.94 -8.50 -6.01
CA TYR A 170 6.06 -7.15 -5.46
C TYR A 170 4.77 -6.31 -5.59
N ARG A 171 3.98 -6.53 -6.65
CA ARG A 171 2.77 -5.75 -6.98
C ARG A 171 1.46 -6.43 -6.58
N TYR A 172 1.31 -7.74 -6.74
CA TYR A 172 0.10 -8.54 -6.42
C TYR A 172 -0.15 -8.72 -4.91
N VAL A 173 0.81 -8.33 -4.07
CA VAL A 173 0.53 -8.07 -2.64
C VAL A 173 -0.43 -6.88 -2.47
N GLU A 174 -0.67 -6.07 -3.51
CA GLU A 174 -1.73 -5.05 -3.55
C GLU A 174 -3.14 -5.66 -3.70
N ASP A 175 -3.30 -6.88 -4.28
CA ASP A 175 -4.61 -7.41 -4.72
C ASP A 175 -5.15 -8.61 -3.89
N GLU A 176 -4.31 -9.40 -3.23
CA GLU A 176 -4.78 -10.59 -2.47
C GLU A 176 -5.58 -10.25 -1.19
N GLU A 177 -5.51 -9.01 -0.67
CA GLU A 177 -6.34 -8.58 0.46
C GLU A 177 -7.79 -8.27 0.05
N ASP A 178 -8.07 -7.94 -1.22
CA ASP A 178 -9.42 -7.55 -1.65
C ASP A 178 -10.33 -8.74 -2.02
N SER A 179 -9.80 -9.97 -2.07
CA SER A 179 -10.52 -11.14 -2.60
C SER A 179 -10.64 -12.33 -1.65
N GLN A 180 -10.11 -12.29 -0.42
CA GLN A 180 -10.41 -13.31 0.58
C GLN A 180 -11.64 -12.95 1.43
N PRO A 181 -12.81 -13.58 1.22
CA PRO A 181 -13.91 -13.46 2.15
C PRO A 181 -13.51 -14.06 3.52
N PRO A 182 -14.00 -13.47 4.64
CA PRO A 182 -13.66 -13.95 5.97
C PRO A 182 -14.01 -15.44 6.11
N ARG A 183 -13.03 -16.25 6.53
CA ARG A 183 -13.28 -17.67 6.87
C ARG A 183 -14.27 -17.71 8.03
N LEU A 184 -15.51 -18.13 7.74
CA LEU A 184 -16.51 -18.39 8.77
C LEU A 184 -15.96 -19.40 9.78
N SER A 185 -15.86 -18.96 11.04
CA SER A 185 -15.71 -19.82 12.20
C SER A 185 -16.91 -20.76 12.31
N ARG A 186 -16.64 -22.02 12.70
CA ARG A 186 -17.61 -23.14 12.76
C ARG A 186 -18.89 -22.77 13.55
N PRO A 187 -20.06 -23.32 13.19
CA PRO A 187 -21.31 -23.07 13.92
C PRO A 187 -21.33 -23.80 15.27
N ILE A 188 -21.81 -23.11 16.31
CA ILE A 188 -22.19 -23.66 17.63
C ILE A 188 -23.65 -24.18 17.54
N PRO A 189 -24.05 -25.21 18.33
CA PRO A 189 -25.20 -26.06 18.03
C PRO A 189 -26.58 -25.40 18.10
N THR A 190 -27.49 -25.94 17.30
CA THR A 190 -28.90 -25.61 17.14
C THR A 190 -29.76 -25.93 18.37
N VAL A 191 -30.72 -25.04 18.66
CA VAL A 191 -31.91 -25.27 19.51
C VAL A 191 -33.15 -25.39 18.60
N PRO A 192 -34.14 -26.24 18.91
CA PRO A 192 -35.03 -26.81 17.89
C PRO A 192 -36.34 -26.05 17.61
N SER A 193 -36.73 -26.14 16.32
CA SER A 193 -38.05 -26.45 15.75
C SER A 193 -39.29 -25.62 16.13
N ILE A 194 -39.86 -24.93 15.12
CA ILE A 194 -41.31 -24.98 14.84
C ILE A 194 -41.54 -25.13 13.32
N ARG A 195 -42.64 -25.83 13.01
CA ARG A 195 -43.03 -26.65 11.87
C ARG A 195 -43.54 -25.88 10.63
N HIS A 196 -43.43 -26.56 9.49
CA HIS A 196 -43.77 -26.22 8.08
C HIS A 196 -45.18 -25.69 7.75
N GLN A 197 -45.26 -24.93 6.66
CA GLN A 197 -46.31 -25.03 5.62
C GLN A 197 -45.71 -24.85 4.20
N PRO A 198 -46.28 -25.50 3.15
CA PRO A 198 -45.72 -25.59 1.79
C PRO A 198 -46.19 -24.45 0.84
N PRO A 199 -45.60 -24.32 -0.37
CA PRO A 199 -45.65 -23.09 -1.19
C PRO A 199 -46.75 -23.12 -2.26
N PRO A 200 -47.01 -21.96 -2.90
CA PRO A 200 -47.39 -21.97 -4.32
C PRO A 200 -46.50 -21.08 -5.21
N GLU A 201 -46.05 -21.72 -6.30
CA GLU A 201 -45.84 -21.29 -7.70
C GLU A 201 -45.26 -19.91 -8.10
N ARG A 202 -43.99 -19.98 -8.49
CA ARG A 202 -43.37 -19.61 -9.80
C ARG A 202 -44.03 -18.51 -10.66
N SER A 203 -43.29 -17.42 -10.86
CA SER A 203 -42.80 -16.85 -12.15
C SER A 203 -42.43 -15.36 -11.88
N GLN A 204 -41.44 -14.70 -12.47
CA GLN A 204 -40.63 -14.88 -13.67
C GLN A 204 -39.20 -14.40 -13.39
N HIS A 205 -38.27 -14.94 -14.17
CA HIS A 205 -36.84 -14.68 -14.13
C HIS A 205 -36.56 -13.24 -14.60
N ASN A 206 -36.12 -12.35 -13.71
CA ASN A 206 -35.41 -11.13 -14.07
C ASN A 206 -34.10 -11.11 -13.28
N SER A 207 -33.00 -11.42 -13.96
CA SER A 207 -31.66 -11.32 -13.42
C SER A 207 -31.24 -9.85 -13.36
N SER A 208 -31.55 -9.18 -12.24
CA SER A 208 -30.90 -7.93 -11.84
C SER A 208 -29.73 -8.25 -10.92
N ILE A 209 -28.50 -8.14 -11.44
CA ILE A 209 -27.25 -8.47 -10.74
C ILE A 209 -26.90 -7.51 -9.58
N PHE A 210 -27.75 -6.54 -9.25
CA PHE A 210 -27.55 -5.66 -8.11
C PHE A 210 -28.85 -5.40 -7.35
N ASP A 211 -29.27 -6.37 -6.57
CA ASP A 211 -30.24 -6.15 -5.49
C ASP A 211 -29.49 -6.29 -4.17
N ILE A 212 -28.75 -5.25 -3.78
CA ILE A 212 -28.16 -5.17 -2.44
C ILE A 212 -29.32 -4.82 -1.52
N SER A 213 -29.98 -5.87 -1.00
CA SER A 213 -30.91 -5.75 0.12
C SER A 213 -30.12 -5.23 1.33
N LEU A 214 -30.10 -3.90 1.49
CA LEU A 214 -29.66 -3.27 2.72
C LEU A 214 -30.74 -3.55 3.77
N ASP A 215 -30.34 -4.22 4.85
CA ASP A 215 -31.21 -4.44 6.01
C ASP A 215 -31.78 -3.08 6.48
N PRO A 216 -33.11 -2.88 6.48
CA PRO A 216 -33.73 -1.63 6.90
C PRO A 216 -33.49 -1.28 8.38
N ASN A 217 -32.98 -2.23 9.18
CA ASN A 217 -32.55 -1.99 10.56
C ASN A 217 -31.05 -1.66 10.70
N TYR A 218 -30.31 -1.53 9.60
CA TYR A 218 -28.89 -1.21 9.64
C TYR A 218 -28.67 0.25 10.05
N ASN A 219 -28.36 0.46 11.32
CA ASN A 219 -28.05 1.78 11.85
C ASN A 219 -26.61 2.16 11.50
N VAL A 220 -26.43 2.99 10.47
CA VAL A 220 -25.11 3.53 10.05
C VAL A 220 -24.34 4.14 11.24
N GLY A 221 -25.05 4.64 12.26
CA GLY A 221 -24.46 5.23 13.46
C GLY A 221 -23.84 4.25 14.48
N SER A 222 -24.04 2.93 14.35
CA SER A 222 -23.49 1.91 15.29
C SER A 222 -22.20 1.25 14.82
N VAL A 223 -21.65 1.68 13.66
CA VAL A 223 -20.54 0.99 12.98
C VAL A 223 -19.18 1.58 13.34
N VAL A 224 -19.15 2.71 14.05
CA VAL A 224 -17.89 3.35 14.47
C VAL A 224 -17.37 2.71 15.75
N THR A 225 -16.13 2.26 15.72
CA THR A 225 -15.43 1.76 16.91
C THR A 225 -14.31 2.72 17.33
N PHE A 226 -14.08 2.77 18.64
CA PHE A 226 -12.99 3.53 19.25
C PHE A 226 -12.11 2.54 20.02
N THR A 227 -10.83 2.46 19.65
CA THR A 227 -9.87 1.60 20.34
C THR A 227 -8.81 2.48 20.98
N GLU A 228 -8.73 2.45 22.30
CA GLU A 228 -7.67 3.16 23.03
C GLU A 228 -6.31 2.58 22.66
N LEU A 229 -5.39 3.44 22.22
CA LEU A 229 -4.03 3.06 21.86
C LEU A 229 -3.13 3.13 23.09
N PRO A 230 -2.45 2.04 23.46
CA PRO A 230 -1.49 2.07 24.55
C PRO A 230 -0.24 2.86 24.17
N SER A 231 0.45 3.43 25.16
CA SER A 231 1.61 4.32 24.92
C SER A 231 2.81 3.67 24.22
N TYR A 232 2.92 2.33 24.28
CA TYR A 232 3.94 1.55 23.60
C TYR A 232 3.60 1.22 22.14
N ASP A 233 2.37 1.50 21.70
CA ASP A 233 1.92 1.28 20.33
C ASP A 233 2.65 2.22 19.36
N SER A 234 3.01 1.72 18.17
CA SER A 234 3.69 2.51 17.16
C SER A 234 2.80 3.66 16.64
N GLU A 235 1.48 3.43 16.48
CA GLU A 235 0.52 4.46 16.07
C GLU A 235 0.41 5.55 17.14
N TYR A 236 0.36 5.16 18.43
CA TYR A 236 0.36 6.13 19.53
C TYR A 236 1.58 7.05 19.46
N ARG A 237 2.77 6.47 19.22
CA ARG A 237 4.02 7.22 19.10
C ARG A 237 4.03 8.14 17.89
N VAL A 238 3.51 7.70 16.74
CA VAL A 238 3.38 8.52 15.53
C VAL A 238 2.51 9.75 15.82
N VAL A 239 1.29 9.53 16.34
CA VAL A 239 0.34 10.63 16.64
C VAL A 239 0.92 11.59 17.68
N THR A 240 1.52 11.05 18.75
CA THR A 240 2.15 11.89 19.79
C THR A 240 3.35 12.66 19.25
N ASN A 241 4.10 12.11 18.30
CA ASN A 241 5.26 12.78 17.71
C ASN A 241 4.90 13.95 16.80
N MET A 242 3.72 13.94 16.21
CA MET A 242 3.21 15.06 15.41
C MET A 242 2.79 16.27 16.26
N ILE A 243 2.54 16.10 17.56
CA ILE A 243 2.09 17.20 18.43
C ILE A 243 3.18 18.27 18.48
N THR A 244 2.83 19.49 18.04
CA THR A 244 3.70 20.65 18.09
C THR A 244 3.72 21.21 19.51
N ASN A 245 4.86 21.77 19.93
CA ASN A 245 5.04 22.35 21.26
C ASN A 245 4.61 21.40 22.40
N LYS A 246 5.03 20.13 22.35
CA LYS A 246 4.62 19.05 23.27
C LYS A 246 4.60 19.45 24.75
N ARG A 247 5.53 20.31 25.20
CA ARG A 247 5.59 20.84 26.58
C ARG A 247 4.29 21.53 27.06
N ASN A 248 3.44 21.99 26.14
CA ASN A 248 2.19 22.68 26.45
C ASN A 248 0.97 21.74 26.47
N PHE A 249 1.18 20.46 26.18
CA PHE A 249 0.14 19.45 26.07
C PHE A 249 0.48 18.28 26.98
N LYS A 250 -0.48 17.90 27.83
CA LYS A 250 -0.48 16.59 28.48
C LYS A 250 -1.49 15.73 27.75
N VAL A 251 -1.02 14.75 26.97
CA VAL A 251 -1.90 13.77 26.32
C VAL A 251 -2.38 12.77 27.35
N ASP A 252 -3.70 12.64 27.48
CA ASP A 252 -4.31 11.70 28.41
C ASP A 252 -4.67 10.39 27.73
N ARG A 253 -5.23 10.47 26.52
CA ARG A 253 -5.68 9.31 25.75
C ARG A 253 -5.66 9.59 24.25
N ILE A 254 -5.28 8.57 23.48
CA ILE A 254 -5.44 8.55 22.02
C ILE A 254 -6.32 7.36 21.67
N ASP A 255 -7.46 7.62 21.06
CA ASP A 255 -8.37 6.58 20.56
C ASP A 255 -8.23 6.49 19.04
N LYS A 256 -7.93 5.31 18.49
CA LYS A 256 -8.06 5.00 17.07
C LYS A 256 -9.54 4.92 16.71
N ILE A 257 -9.91 5.61 15.64
CA ILE A 257 -11.28 5.66 15.13
C ILE A 257 -11.35 4.73 13.93
N ALA A 258 -12.27 3.77 13.96
CA ALA A 258 -12.54 2.91 12.82
C ALA A 258 -14.01 3.04 12.41
N ASN A 259 -14.22 3.73 11.30
CA ASN A 259 -15.49 3.78 10.57
C ASN A 259 -15.24 3.18 9.17
N PRO A 260 -15.69 1.93 8.91
CA PRO A 260 -15.35 1.21 7.68
C PRO A 260 -15.86 1.93 6.42
N TYR A 261 -16.98 2.65 6.49
CA TYR A 261 -17.51 3.39 5.36
C TYR A 261 -16.62 4.55 4.94
N LEU A 262 -16.21 5.38 5.91
CA LEU A 262 -15.34 6.53 5.63
C LEU A 262 -13.97 6.08 5.16
N ILE A 263 -13.44 5.00 5.74
CA ILE A 263 -12.16 4.41 5.34
C ILE A 263 -12.24 3.90 3.89
N LYS A 264 -13.29 3.15 3.53
CA LYS A 264 -13.45 2.63 2.16
C LYS A 264 -13.70 3.72 1.13
N ALA A 265 -14.51 4.73 1.45
CA ALA A 265 -14.70 5.89 0.58
C ALA A 265 -13.38 6.64 0.34
N TYR A 266 -12.57 6.80 1.39
CA TYR A 266 -11.24 7.40 1.30
C TYR A 266 -10.27 6.58 0.45
N GLU A 267 -10.21 5.26 0.64
CA GLU A 267 -9.37 4.35 -0.14
C GLU A 267 -9.71 4.42 -1.64
N LEU A 268 -11.00 4.39 -1.97
CA LEU A 268 -11.47 4.51 -3.35
C LEU A 268 -11.07 5.87 -3.95
N LYS A 269 -11.23 6.97 -3.19
CA LYS A 269 -10.85 8.31 -3.64
C LYS A 269 -9.33 8.45 -3.83
N ARG A 270 -8.54 7.83 -2.95
CA ARG A 270 -7.07 7.79 -3.07
C ARG A 270 -6.67 7.12 -4.39
N GLU A 271 -7.23 5.96 -4.69
CA GLU A 271 -6.92 5.25 -5.93
C GLU A 271 -7.39 6.03 -7.16
N GLN A 272 -8.58 6.61 -7.11
CA GLN A 272 -9.07 7.49 -8.17
C GLN A 272 -8.07 8.61 -8.48
N LYS A 273 -7.58 9.32 -7.45
CA LYS A 273 -6.61 10.41 -7.66
C LYS A 273 -5.27 9.91 -8.20
N ARG A 274 -4.79 8.75 -7.74
CA ARG A 274 -3.54 8.14 -8.22
C ARG A 274 -3.61 7.82 -9.71
N LEU A 275 -4.76 7.33 -10.18
CA LEU A 275 -4.98 7.02 -11.60
C LEU A 275 -5.19 8.28 -12.46
N GLN A 276 -5.89 9.29 -11.95
CA GLN A 276 -6.15 10.54 -12.68
C GLN A 276 -4.91 11.43 -12.83
N HIS A 277 -3.95 11.30 -11.92
CA HIS A 277 -2.78 12.14 -11.87
C HIS A 277 -1.49 11.34 -11.96
N ALA A 278 -1.24 10.69 -13.12
CA ALA A 278 -0.02 9.89 -13.35
C ALA A 278 1.28 10.65 -13.04
N ASP A 279 1.27 11.98 -13.16
CA ASP A 279 2.41 12.87 -12.89
C ASP A 279 2.30 13.69 -11.59
N ALA A 280 1.12 13.74 -10.92
CA ALA A 280 0.95 14.55 -9.72
C ALA A 280 1.07 13.69 -8.45
N PHE A 281 1.98 14.10 -7.58
CA PHE A 281 2.19 13.48 -6.28
C PHE A 281 0.98 13.73 -5.37
N VAL A 282 0.18 12.69 -5.12
CA VAL A 282 -0.88 12.71 -4.11
C VAL A 282 -0.26 12.29 -2.78
N GLU A 283 -0.20 13.21 -1.83
CA GLU A 283 0.37 12.96 -0.51
C GLU A 283 -0.73 12.61 0.51
N GLU A 284 -0.54 11.53 1.25
CA GLU A 284 -1.35 11.22 2.42
C GLU A 284 -0.75 11.90 3.66
N ARG A 285 -1.45 12.88 4.21
CA ARG A 285 -1.02 13.59 5.43
C ARG A 285 -1.93 13.26 6.60
N LEU A 286 -1.33 13.09 7.77
CA LEU A 286 -2.06 13.16 9.04
C LEU A 286 -2.11 14.62 9.48
N LEU A 287 -3.31 15.17 9.69
CA LEU A 287 -3.50 16.59 10.05
C LEU A 287 -4.49 16.73 11.21
N PHE A 288 -4.26 17.73 12.06
CA PHE A 288 -5.10 18.03 13.22
C PHE A 288 -6.34 18.83 12.83
N HIS A 289 -7.47 18.51 13.44
CA HIS A 289 -8.72 19.27 13.38
C HIS A 289 -9.23 19.55 14.79
N GLY A 290 -9.30 20.83 15.15
CA GLY A 290 -9.85 21.27 16.42
C GLY A 290 -11.36 21.47 16.32
N THR A 291 -12.11 20.92 17.26
CA THR A 291 -13.57 21.03 17.30
C THR A 291 -14.07 20.93 18.73
N LYS A 292 -15.33 21.30 18.97
CA LYS A 292 -15.96 21.12 20.29
C LYS A 292 -16.22 19.65 20.55
N ARG A 293 -16.08 19.19 21.80
CA ARG A 293 -16.36 17.80 22.20
C ARG A 293 -17.74 17.33 21.74
N ALA A 294 -18.75 18.20 21.78
CA ALA A 294 -20.12 17.91 21.33
C ALA A 294 -20.23 17.52 19.84
N ASN A 295 -19.25 17.87 19.01
CA ASN A 295 -19.25 17.54 17.58
C ASN A 295 -18.51 16.24 17.27
N VAL A 296 -17.67 15.74 18.19
CA VAL A 296 -16.74 14.64 17.93
C VAL A 296 -17.47 13.37 17.50
N ASP A 297 -18.51 12.97 18.22
CA ASP A 297 -19.25 11.74 17.91
C ASP A 297 -19.94 11.83 16.54
N ALA A 298 -20.51 12.99 16.22
CA ALA A 298 -21.13 13.23 14.92
C ALA A 298 -20.09 13.17 13.79
N ILE A 299 -18.92 13.77 13.97
CA ILE A 299 -17.83 13.75 12.98
C ILE A 299 -17.31 12.32 12.76
N CYS A 300 -17.13 11.55 13.83
CA CYS A 300 -16.63 10.18 13.69
C CYS A 300 -17.63 9.26 12.95
N LYS A 301 -18.94 9.54 13.07
CA LYS A 301 -20.02 8.79 12.41
C LYS A 301 -20.28 9.24 10.98
N MET A 302 -20.38 10.54 10.75
CA MET A 302 -20.90 11.14 9.52
C MET A 302 -19.84 11.93 8.73
N ASN A 303 -18.57 11.84 9.13
CA ASN A 303 -17.46 12.66 8.64
C ASN A 303 -17.58 14.15 9.02
N PHE A 304 -16.56 14.94 8.64
CA PHE A 304 -16.56 16.39 8.82
C PHE A 304 -17.56 17.04 7.87
N ASP A 305 -18.35 18.01 8.37
CA ASP A 305 -19.29 18.78 7.54
C ASP A 305 -18.99 20.27 7.70
N TRP A 306 -18.36 20.86 6.67
CA TRP A 306 -18.00 22.27 6.66
C TRP A 306 -19.22 23.20 6.64
N ARG A 307 -20.39 22.73 6.20
CA ARG A 307 -21.64 23.53 6.19
C ARG A 307 -22.13 23.85 7.60
N ARG A 308 -21.62 23.12 8.60
CA ARG A 308 -21.88 23.36 10.04
C ARG A 308 -20.90 24.38 10.64
N CYS A 309 -19.86 24.79 9.91
CA CYS A 309 -18.90 25.81 10.34
C CYS A 309 -19.46 27.21 10.11
N LYS A 310 -19.14 28.14 11.02
CA LYS A 310 -19.62 29.53 10.95
C LYS A 310 -18.66 30.49 10.26
N ALA A 311 -17.42 30.08 10.03
CA ALA A 311 -16.36 30.93 9.48
C ALA A 311 -15.43 30.10 8.59
N HIS A 312 -15.13 30.65 7.41
CA HIS A 312 -14.25 30.09 6.40
C HIS A 312 -13.25 31.17 6.01
N GLU A 313 -11.96 31.01 6.32
CA GLU A 313 -10.94 32.03 6.02
C GLU A 313 -10.16 31.70 4.74
N TYR A 314 -9.99 30.41 4.43
CA TYR A 314 -9.14 29.93 3.33
C TYR A 314 -9.91 29.06 2.33
N GLY A 315 -11.22 28.97 2.46
CA GLY A 315 -12.11 28.22 1.57
C GLY A 315 -13.32 27.66 2.30
N LYS A 316 -14.45 27.51 1.60
CA LYS A 316 -15.68 26.87 2.07
C LYS A 316 -15.54 25.35 2.05
N GLY A 317 -14.62 24.86 2.87
CA GLY A 317 -14.32 23.46 3.03
C GLY A 317 -13.91 23.14 4.47
N VAL A 318 -13.51 21.89 4.69
CA VAL A 318 -13.03 21.42 5.99
C VAL A 318 -11.58 21.84 6.15
N SER A 319 -11.30 22.54 7.24
CA SER A 319 -9.97 23.04 7.57
C SER A 319 -9.22 22.07 8.49
N PHE A 320 -7.97 21.78 8.13
CA PHE A 320 -7.02 20.96 8.87
C PHE A 320 -5.73 21.76 9.10
N SER A 321 -4.89 21.33 10.04
CA SER A 321 -3.61 21.98 10.30
C SER A 321 -2.54 20.94 10.66
N PRO A 322 -1.29 21.09 10.17
CA PRO A 322 -0.16 20.32 10.69
C PRO A 322 0.23 20.73 12.13
N ASN A 323 -0.33 21.83 12.65
CA ASN A 323 0.03 22.40 13.93
C ASN A 323 -1.05 22.13 14.99
N SER A 324 -0.78 21.22 15.93
CA SER A 324 -1.72 20.89 17.02
C SER A 324 -2.04 22.09 17.92
N THR A 325 -1.08 23.01 18.12
CA THR A 325 -1.31 24.29 18.83
C THR A 325 -2.37 25.12 18.13
N TYR A 326 -2.31 25.22 16.80
CA TYR A 326 -3.28 25.96 16.01
C TYR A 326 -4.67 25.33 16.15
N SER A 327 -4.77 24.02 15.95
CA SER A 327 -6.04 23.28 16.08
C SER A 327 -6.62 23.34 17.49
N SER A 328 -5.79 23.28 18.53
CA SER A 328 -6.23 23.38 19.94
C SER A 328 -6.96 24.68 20.27
N ASN A 329 -6.72 25.77 19.53
CA ASN A 329 -7.46 27.03 19.72
C ASN A 329 -8.93 26.94 19.30
N TYR A 330 -9.27 25.96 18.45
CA TYR A 330 -10.64 25.67 18.01
C TYR A 330 -11.30 24.55 18.82
N SER A 331 -10.51 23.79 19.58
CA SER A 331 -11.00 22.79 20.52
C SER A 331 -11.46 23.43 21.82
N ASP A 332 -12.74 23.22 22.16
CA ASP A 332 -13.42 23.68 23.39
C ASP A 332 -12.80 24.94 24.02
N PRO A 333 -12.97 26.12 23.38
CA PRO A 333 -12.26 27.33 23.79
C PRO A 333 -12.55 27.71 25.24
N GLY A 334 -11.50 27.87 26.05
CA GLY A 334 -11.59 28.25 27.47
C GLY A 334 -11.62 27.08 28.46
N LEU A 335 -11.58 25.83 27.99
CA LEU A 335 -11.37 24.66 28.84
C LEU A 335 -9.92 24.18 28.78
N ASP A 336 -9.41 23.62 29.88
CA ASP A 336 -8.08 23.00 29.88
C ASP A 336 -8.14 21.57 29.34
N ASN A 337 -9.21 20.83 29.63
CA ASN A 337 -9.44 19.46 29.17
C ASN A 337 -10.12 19.45 27.80
N LYS A 338 -9.36 19.20 26.74
CA LYS A 338 -9.81 19.37 25.36
C LYS A 338 -9.77 18.06 24.58
N VAL A 339 -10.46 18.08 23.44
CA VAL A 339 -10.40 17.00 22.45
C VAL A 339 -10.08 17.61 21.09
N MET A 340 -9.21 16.95 20.33
CA MET A 340 -8.98 17.25 18.92
C MET A 340 -8.97 15.94 18.12
N LEU A 341 -9.25 16.04 16.83
CA LEU A 341 -9.20 14.92 15.90
C LEU A 341 -7.91 14.99 15.08
N VAL A 342 -7.41 13.83 14.68
CA VAL A 342 -6.41 13.70 13.62
C VAL A 342 -7.07 12.98 12.46
N ALA A 343 -7.05 13.60 11.29
CA ALA A 343 -7.59 13.03 10.07
C ALA A 343 -6.44 12.57 9.14
N LYS A 344 -6.67 11.49 8.40
CA LYS A 344 -5.90 11.26 7.17
C LYS A 344 -6.51 12.12 6.07
N VAL A 345 -5.67 12.81 5.31
CA VAL A 345 -6.07 13.79 4.31
C VAL A 345 -5.25 13.60 3.05
N LEU A 346 -5.92 13.49 1.89
CA LEU A 346 -5.28 13.49 0.58
C LEU A 346 -4.98 14.93 0.16
N VAL A 347 -3.71 15.23 -0.10
CA VAL A 347 -3.26 16.55 -0.53
C VAL A 347 -2.52 16.41 -1.85
N ALA A 348 -3.02 17.06 -2.89
CA ALA A 348 -2.32 17.21 -4.17
C ALA A 348 -1.93 18.68 -4.41
N ASN A 349 -2.10 19.18 -5.63
CA ASN A 349 -1.78 20.56 -5.99
C ASN A 349 -2.51 21.57 -5.08
N SER A 350 -1.75 22.47 -4.48
CA SER A 350 -2.24 23.43 -3.48
C SER A 350 -2.15 24.87 -3.96
N CYS A 351 -3.19 25.67 -3.73
CA CYS A 351 -3.24 27.10 -4.03
C CYS A 351 -3.44 27.94 -2.76
N ILE A 352 -3.19 29.25 -2.84
CA ILE A 352 -3.54 30.15 -1.73
C ILE A 352 -5.06 30.31 -1.64
N GLY A 353 -5.60 30.01 -0.47
CA GLY A 353 -7.04 30.05 -0.20
C GLY A 353 -7.57 31.42 0.16
N ASN A 354 -8.88 31.62 -0.02
CA ASN A 354 -9.59 32.82 0.43
C ASN A 354 -11.00 32.48 0.94
N LYS A 355 -11.59 33.38 1.73
CA LYS A 355 -12.88 33.16 2.40
C LYS A 355 -14.09 32.93 1.49
N PHE A 356 -14.00 33.32 0.22
CA PHE A 356 -15.08 33.18 -0.75
C PHE A 356 -14.90 31.98 -1.69
N MET A 357 -13.76 31.28 -1.62
CA MET A 357 -13.45 30.12 -2.45
C MET A 357 -14.37 28.95 -2.12
N GLU A 358 -15.24 28.58 -3.05
CA GLU A 358 -16.13 27.41 -2.90
C GLU A 358 -15.47 26.12 -3.39
N LEU A 359 -14.63 26.25 -4.42
CA LEU A 359 -13.80 25.20 -4.99
C LEU A 359 -12.44 25.80 -5.38
N PRO A 360 -11.35 25.03 -5.32
CA PRO A 360 -10.06 25.45 -5.80
C PRO A 360 -10.07 25.65 -7.34
N PRO A 361 -9.18 26.49 -7.90
CA PRO A 361 -9.08 26.67 -9.35
C PRO A 361 -8.71 25.37 -10.07
N ASP A 362 -8.94 25.32 -11.39
CA ASP A 362 -8.58 24.17 -12.22
C ASP A 362 -7.11 23.77 -12.03
N GLY A 363 -6.90 22.46 -11.87
CA GLY A 363 -5.58 21.89 -11.59
C GLY A 363 -5.16 21.93 -10.12
N TYR A 364 -5.95 22.56 -9.23
CA TYR A 364 -5.75 22.53 -7.79
C TYR A 364 -6.83 21.72 -7.09
N ASP A 365 -6.43 21.15 -5.97
CA ASP A 365 -7.22 20.21 -5.18
C ASP A 365 -7.39 20.70 -3.73
N THR A 366 -6.41 21.48 -3.27
CA THR A 366 -6.29 21.94 -1.90
C THR A 366 -6.09 23.45 -1.90
N SER A 367 -6.71 24.14 -0.96
CA SER A 367 -6.34 25.53 -0.68
C SER A 367 -5.66 25.64 0.69
N GLN A 368 -4.74 26.60 0.83
CA GLN A 368 -3.93 26.71 2.04
C GLN A 368 -3.72 28.14 2.52
N LYS A 369 -3.38 28.27 3.80
CA LYS A 369 -2.93 29.52 4.41
C LYS A 369 -1.41 29.67 4.25
N GLY A 370 -1.00 30.60 3.38
CA GLY A 370 0.40 30.91 3.12
C GLY A 370 1.12 29.76 2.40
N GLU A 371 2.38 29.97 2.06
CA GLU A 371 3.21 28.95 1.41
C GLU A 371 3.54 27.79 2.36
N ASP A 372 3.65 28.08 3.66
CA ASP A 372 3.97 27.10 4.72
C ASP A 372 2.85 26.09 5.02
N GLY A 373 1.65 26.25 4.43
CA GLY A 373 0.56 25.28 4.60
C GLY A 373 0.03 25.17 6.04
N VAL A 374 0.02 26.27 6.81
CA VAL A 374 -0.39 26.28 8.23
C VAL A 374 -1.85 25.84 8.42
N VAL A 375 -2.69 26.11 7.43
CA VAL A 375 -4.06 25.59 7.32
C VAL A 375 -4.21 25.00 5.93
N ILE A 376 -4.78 23.82 5.86
CA ILE A 376 -5.06 23.05 4.65
C ILE A 376 -6.58 22.89 4.58
N VAL A 377 -7.21 23.23 3.46
CA VAL A 377 -8.65 23.14 3.27
C VAL A 377 -8.98 22.16 2.15
N LYS A 378 -9.90 21.26 2.45
CA LYS A 378 -10.40 20.23 1.55
C LYS A 378 -11.91 20.38 1.35
N TYR A 379 -12.37 20.06 0.15
CA TYR A 379 -13.72 20.39 -0.32
C TYR A 379 -14.59 19.15 -0.54
N GLU A 380 -13.97 18.00 -0.79
CA GLU A 380 -14.65 16.72 -1.06
C GLU A 380 -14.52 15.77 0.13
N ASP A 381 -15.64 15.19 0.57
CA ASP A 381 -15.74 14.44 1.82
C ASP A 381 -14.91 13.16 1.81
N SER A 382 -14.74 12.55 0.64
CA SER A 382 -13.96 11.32 0.49
C SER A 382 -12.44 11.56 0.47
N GLU A 383 -11.98 12.81 0.52
CA GLU A 383 -10.54 13.12 0.53
C GLU A 383 -9.93 13.11 1.94
N PHE A 384 -10.74 12.84 2.95
CA PHE A 384 -10.30 12.75 4.33
C PHE A 384 -11.23 11.90 5.18
N TYR A 385 -10.71 11.39 6.30
CA TYR A 385 -11.52 10.78 7.35
C TYR A 385 -10.86 10.94 8.72
N PRO A 386 -11.63 10.98 9.82
CA PRO A 386 -11.07 11.04 11.17
C PRO A 386 -10.44 9.68 11.53
N ALA A 387 -9.13 9.67 11.76
CA ALA A 387 -8.36 8.47 12.07
C ALA A 387 -8.10 8.30 13.57
N TYR A 388 -7.89 9.41 14.29
CA TYR A 388 -7.64 9.38 15.73
C TYR A 388 -8.36 10.50 16.48
N LYS A 389 -8.68 10.24 17.74
CA LYS A 389 -9.20 11.22 18.71
C LYS A 389 -8.20 11.37 19.84
N ILE A 390 -7.72 12.59 20.07
CA ILE A 390 -6.77 12.91 21.14
C ILE A 390 -7.52 13.64 22.25
N SER A 391 -7.50 13.08 23.45
CA SER A 391 -7.92 13.74 24.69
C SER A 391 -6.68 14.25 25.42
N TYR A 392 -6.67 15.52 25.81
CA TYR A 392 -5.49 16.16 26.38
C TYR A 392 -5.84 17.33 27.31
N HIS A 393 -4.89 17.69 28.18
CA HIS A 393 -4.89 18.94 28.94
C HIS A 393 -3.90 19.96 28.35
N VAL A 394 -4.29 21.24 28.35
CA VAL A 394 -3.38 22.36 28.09
C VAL A 394 -2.66 22.73 29.39
N LEU A 395 -1.33 22.81 29.36
CA LEU A 395 -0.51 23.05 30.56
C LEU A 395 -0.11 24.52 30.76
N ASP A 396 -0.21 25.36 29.72
CA ASP A 396 0.07 26.81 29.80
C ASP A 396 -1.05 27.61 29.11
N GLU A 397 -1.84 28.31 29.92
CA GLU A 397 -2.98 29.12 29.48
C GLU A 397 -2.60 30.30 28.55
N ASN A 398 -1.35 30.78 28.60
CA ASN A 398 -0.93 31.95 27.84
C ASN A 398 -0.55 31.62 26.39
N PHE A 399 -0.41 30.34 26.07
CA PHE A 399 0.19 29.87 24.81
C PHE A 399 -0.72 30.00 23.56
N GLY A 400 -1.98 30.44 23.70
CA GLY A 400 -2.92 30.66 22.60
C GLY A 400 -3.55 32.06 22.55
N LYS A 401 -3.26 32.93 23.53
CA LYS A 401 -3.89 34.27 23.64
C LYS A 401 -3.13 35.33 22.83
N GLY A 402 -1.85 35.14 22.51
CA GLY A 402 -1.02 36.12 21.79
C GLY A 402 -1.46 36.46 20.35
N ASN A 403 -2.10 35.51 19.64
CA ASN A 403 -2.59 35.77 18.27
C ASN A 403 -4.00 36.38 18.22
N ARG A 404 -4.74 36.42 19.33
CA ARG A 404 -6.07 37.04 19.38
C ARG A 404 -6.01 38.58 19.43
N TYR A 405 -4.89 39.15 19.86
CA TYR A 405 -4.73 40.61 19.95
C TYR A 405 -4.43 41.28 18.60
N LYS A 406 -3.93 40.57 17.59
CA LYS A 406 -3.65 41.16 16.26
C LYS A 406 -4.84 41.13 15.28
N SER A 407 -5.88 40.31 15.51
CA SER A 407 -7.04 40.23 14.60
C SER A 407 -8.26 41.06 15.04
N ARG A 408 -8.23 41.69 16.22
CA ARG A 408 -9.32 42.57 16.71
C ARG A 408 -9.17 44.04 16.33
N GLY A 409 -8.17 44.39 15.51
CA GLY A 409 -7.93 45.76 15.04
C GLY A 409 -8.51 46.03 13.66
N ARG A 410 -9.83 46.03 13.50
CA ARG A 410 -10.60 46.86 12.54
C ARG A 410 -12.09 46.61 12.78
N ARG A 411 -12.63 47.26 13.83
CA ARG A 411 -13.99 47.79 13.72
C ARG A 411 -13.90 48.97 12.76
N ILE A 412 -14.51 48.83 11.59
CA ILE A 412 -15.05 49.97 10.88
C ILE A 412 -16.52 49.63 10.71
N ILE A 413 -17.31 50.42 11.45
CA ILE A 413 -18.74 50.78 11.32
C ILE A 413 -19.55 49.95 10.33
#